data_AF-A0A7D9M798-F1
#
_entry.id   AF-A0A7D9M798-F1
#
_cell.length_a   1.000
_cell.length_b   1.000
_cell.length_c   1.000
_cell.angle_alpha   90.00
_cell.angle_beta   90.00
_cell.angle_gamma   90.00
#
_symmetry.space_group_name_H-M   'P 1'
#
loop_
_entity.id
_entity.type
_entity.pdbx_description
1 polymer ?
#
loop_
_entity_poly.entity_id
_entity_poly.type
_entity_poly.pdbx_seq_one_letter_code
_entity_poly.pdbx_strand_id
1 'polypeptide(L)'
;MPTSNATSKGWTRLNRIQTKAAPPNTKSTTPENSATTSNASITASTNPNWHTTPKKYEGEDITKKLVDLLEKENCDIYDKFRDITPLEMTSADVANYKNATKCYVCNDEFTPSLHRNVQSKEIVVGKYEDKNGKTKPVKRELRFLDSLKFTLSSLDKLTGNLGKDDFGNLNLMTSHCTEEQRELLKRKGVFPYEYMDGFDKLEEISLPSKDKFYSRLNNEGVSVADYERACNVWKTFNMQTMRDYHDLYLKTDVLLLVDVMENFRNICKTHYGLDPMWYYTAPGLAWDAALKLTGVELELISDPDMYPMVESGIR
;
A
#
# COMPACT_ATOMS: atom_id res chain seq x y z
N MET A 1 -4.72 -36.33 -38.80
CA MET A 1 -5.81 -35.48 -39.31
C MET A 1 -7.10 -36.28 -39.19
N PRO A 2 -8.23 -35.70 -38.73
CA PRO A 2 -8.64 -34.33 -38.98
C PRO A 2 -8.44 -33.40 -37.78
N THR A 3 -8.07 -32.18 -38.14
CA THR A 3 -7.97 -30.96 -37.36
C THR A 3 -9.36 -30.37 -37.10
N SER A 4 -9.68 -30.00 -35.86
CA SER A 4 -10.78 -29.07 -35.57
C SER A 4 -10.26 -27.90 -34.76
N ASN A 5 -10.13 -26.75 -35.43
CA ASN A 5 -9.90 -25.44 -34.85
C ASN A 5 -11.02 -25.07 -33.87
N ALA A 6 -10.66 -24.74 -32.64
CA ALA A 6 -11.54 -24.03 -31.71
C ALA A 6 -11.04 -22.59 -31.55
N THR A 7 -11.47 -21.73 -32.47
CA THR A 7 -11.42 -20.28 -32.33
C THR A 7 -12.57 -19.78 -31.45
N SER A 8 -12.19 -18.97 -30.45
CA SER A 8 -12.94 -17.85 -29.84
C SER A 8 -14.20 -18.12 -29.00
N LYS A 9 -14.20 -17.53 -27.80
CA LYS A 9 -15.30 -16.90 -27.00
C LYS A 9 -14.84 -16.95 -25.53
N GLY A 10 -14.66 -15.89 -24.76
CA GLY A 10 -14.94 -14.47 -24.89
C GLY A 10 -15.08 -13.97 -23.44
N TRP A 11 -14.18 -13.11 -22.97
CA TRP A 11 -14.47 -12.31 -21.79
C TRP A 11 -15.01 -10.98 -22.28
N THR A 12 -16.32 -10.85 -22.21
CA THR A 12 -17.07 -9.65 -22.55
C THR A 12 -16.83 -8.59 -21.47
N ARG A 13 -15.86 -7.71 -21.74
CA ARG A 13 -15.92 -6.25 -21.58
C ARG A 13 -16.48 -5.70 -20.24
N LEU A 14 -15.58 -5.25 -19.35
CA LEU A 14 -15.85 -4.01 -18.62
C LEU A 14 -15.92 -2.88 -19.66
N ASN A 15 -17.05 -2.16 -19.70
CA ASN A 15 -17.23 -1.06 -20.63
C ASN A 15 -16.14 0.00 -20.41
N ARG A 16 -15.47 0.32 -21.52
CA ARG A 16 -14.29 1.17 -21.59
C ARG A 16 -14.68 2.64 -21.57
N ILE A 17 -13.88 3.43 -20.87
CA ILE A 17 -13.85 4.89 -20.91
C ILE A 17 -13.66 5.37 -22.35
N GLN A 18 -14.67 6.02 -22.92
CA GLN A 18 -14.54 6.83 -24.12
C GLN A 18 -14.74 8.29 -23.74
N THR A 19 -13.70 9.10 -23.88
CA THR A 19 -13.80 10.56 -23.88
C THR A 19 -14.09 11.00 -25.30
N LYS A 20 -15.35 11.32 -25.63
CA LYS A 20 -15.65 12.14 -26.81
C LYS A 20 -15.34 13.59 -26.45
N ALA A 21 -14.28 14.16 -27.02
CA ALA A 21 -14.13 15.61 -27.08
C ALA A 21 -15.20 16.18 -28.03
N ALA A 22 -15.91 17.23 -27.60
CA ALA A 22 -16.79 17.98 -28.49
C ALA A 22 -15.95 18.66 -29.60
N PRO A 23 -16.47 18.79 -30.84
CA PRO A 23 -15.74 19.45 -31.92
C PRO A 23 -15.47 20.93 -31.59
N PRO A 24 -14.32 21.50 -32.03
CA PRO A 24 -14.02 22.91 -31.82
C PRO A 24 -14.93 23.76 -32.72
N ASN A 25 -15.79 24.58 -32.11
CA ASN A 25 -16.51 25.61 -32.85
C ASN A 25 -15.51 26.61 -33.44
N THR A 26 -15.71 26.88 -34.73
CA THR A 26 -14.97 27.80 -35.61
C THR A 26 -14.78 29.18 -34.99
N LYS A 27 -13.57 29.72 -35.10
CA LYS A 27 -13.25 31.12 -34.79
C LYS A 27 -14.04 32.06 -35.71
N SER A 28 -14.67 33.08 -35.14
CA SER A 28 -15.00 34.34 -35.79
C SER A 28 -14.42 35.47 -34.94
N THR A 29 -13.65 36.34 -35.58
CA THR A 29 -12.94 37.49 -35.02
C THR A 29 -13.86 38.69 -34.78
N THR A 30 -13.91 39.20 -33.55
CA THR A 30 -14.04 40.63 -33.20
C THR A 30 -13.48 40.86 -31.78
N PRO A 31 -12.82 42.01 -31.50
CA PRO A 31 -12.15 42.25 -30.23
C PRO A 31 -13.07 42.99 -29.23
N GLU A 32 -13.48 42.31 -28.16
CA GLU A 32 -14.07 42.96 -26.97
C GLU A 32 -13.45 42.39 -25.70
N ASN A 33 -12.91 43.29 -24.87
CA ASN A 33 -12.43 43.01 -23.52
C ASN A 33 -13.63 42.68 -22.61
N SER A 34 -13.79 41.44 -22.14
CA SER A 34 -14.37 41.13 -20.82
C SER A 34 -14.14 39.66 -20.42
N ALA A 35 -13.72 39.48 -19.16
CA ALA A 35 -13.64 38.24 -18.38
C ALA A 35 -12.91 37.03 -19.01
N THR A 36 -11.70 36.74 -18.50
CA THR A 36 -10.99 35.48 -18.71
C THR A 36 -11.84 34.32 -18.19
N THR A 37 -12.63 33.69 -19.06
CA THR A 37 -13.39 32.47 -18.74
C THR A 37 -12.44 31.27 -18.75
N SER A 38 -11.81 30.98 -17.62
CA SER A 38 -11.09 29.72 -17.43
C SER A 38 -12.08 28.64 -17.01
N ASN A 39 -12.27 27.63 -17.87
CA ASN A 39 -13.09 26.46 -17.57
C ASN A 39 -12.28 25.44 -16.78
N ALA A 40 -12.76 25.04 -15.60
CA ALA A 40 -12.26 23.87 -14.87
C ALA A 40 -13.28 22.73 -14.97
N SER A 41 -12.83 21.54 -15.35
CA SER A 41 -13.65 20.33 -15.39
C SER A 41 -12.92 19.17 -14.73
N ILE A 42 -13.52 18.61 -13.69
CA ILE A 42 -13.05 17.39 -13.03
C ILE A 42 -13.80 16.23 -13.71
N THR A 43 -13.06 15.29 -14.30
CA THR A 43 -13.63 14.07 -14.89
C THR A 43 -13.50 12.95 -13.86
N ALA A 44 -14.62 12.48 -13.32
CA ALA A 44 -14.64 11.39 -12.35
C ALA A 44 -15.23 10.11 -12.97
N SER A 45 -14.54 8.99 -12.69
CA SER A 45 -14.86 7.56 -12.85
C SER A 45 -15.89 7.13 -13.92
N THR A 46 -15.54 6.10 -14.69
CA THR A 46 -16.46 5.43 -15.62
C THR A 46 -17.33 4.34 -15.02
N ASN A 47 -17.27 4.15 -13.71
CA ASN A 47 -18.23 3.30 -13.03
C ASN A 47 -19.52 4.11 -12.81
N PRO A 48 -20.69 3.67 -13.31
CA PRO A 48 -21.97 4.39 -13.16
C PRO A 48 -22.32 4.69 -11.70
N ASN A 49 -21.89 3.84 -10.76
CA ASN A 49 -22.15 4.02 -9.33
C ASN A 49 -21.25 5.08 -8.68
N TRP A 50 -20.25 5.60 -9.41
CA TRP A 50 -19.17 6.46 -8.89
C TRP A 50 -18.93 7.67 -9.79
N HIS A 51 -19.84 7.93 -10.74
CA HIS A 51 -19.73 8.99 -11.71
C HIS A 51 -20.14 10.33 -11.08
N THR A 52 -19.26 11.32 -11.14
CA THR A 52 -19.56 12.70 -10.76
C THR A 52 -19.74 13.54 -12.02
N THR A 53 -20.89 14.20 -12.17
CA THR A 53 -21.16 15.08 -13.32
C THR A 53 -20.16 16.24 -13.34
N PRO A 54 -19.57 16.59 -14.49
CA PRO A 54 -18.65 17.71 -14.60
C PRO A 54 -19.29 19.00 -14.08
N LYS A 55 -18.67 19.61 -13.06
CA LYS A 55 -19.12 20.88 -12.48
C LYS A 55 -18.44 22.01 -13.25
N LYS A 56 -19.24 22.85 -13.91
CA LYS A 56 -18.77 24.11 -14.51
C LYS A 56 -18.88 25.21 -13.46
N TYR A 57 -17.81 25.96 -13.24
CA TYR A 57 -17.80 27.12 -12.37
C TYR A 57 -17.31 28.33 -13.13
N GLU A 58 -18.06 29.43 -13.05
CA GLU A 58 -17.74 30.73 -13.62
C GLU A 58 -17.95 31.76 -12.50
N GLY A 59 -16.88 32.48 -12.12
CA GLY A 59 -16.89 33.42 -11.00
C GLY A 59 -15.49 33.89 -10.63
N GLU A 60 -15.37 34.78 -9.65
CA GLU A 60 -14.08 35.15 -9.05
C GLU A 60 -13.50 33.98 -8.23
N ASP A 61 -12.19 33.98 -7.96
CA ASP A 61 -11.50 32.94 -7.17
C ASP A 61 -11.57 31.49 -7.71
N ILE A 62 -11.53 31.33 -9.04
CA ILE A 62 -11.59 30.02 -9.73
C ILE A 62 -10.56 29.02 -9.20
N THR A 63 -9.32 29.48 -8.95
CA THR A 63 -8.24 28.63 -8.43
C THR A 63 -8.56 28.08 -7.05
N LYS A 64 -9.08 28.92 -6.15
CA LYS A 64 -9.49 28.51 -4.80
C LYS A 64 -10.65 27.52 -4.88
N LYS A 65 -11.65 27.83 -5.70
CA LYS A 65 -12.81 26.96 -5.90
C LYS A 65 -12.44 25.60 -6.49
N LEU A 66 -11.45 25.55 -7.39
CA LEU A 66 -10.92 24.30 -7.93
C LEU A 66 -10.23 23.47 -6.84
N VAL A 67 -9.40 24.08 -6.00
CA VAL A 67 -8.74 23.40 -4.89
C VAL A 67 -9.77 22.85 -3.90
N ASP A 68 -10.74 23.66 -3.48
CA ASP A 68 -11.83 23.21 -2.59
C ASP A 68 -12.62 22.02 -3.18
N LEU A 69 -12.87 22.04 -4.49
CA LEU A 69 -13.56 20.94 -5.19
C LEU A 69 -12.71 19.68 -5.26
N LEU A 70 -11.40 19.81 -5.45
CA LEU A 70 -10.46 18.68 -5.44
C LEU A 70 -10.34 18.07 -4.04
N GLU A 71 -10.25 18.90 -2.99
CA GLU A 71 -10.22 18.43 -1.60
C GLU A 71 -11.50 17.68 -1.24
N LYS A 72 -12.66 18.22 -1.62
CA LYS A 72 -13.94 17.56 -1.41
C LYS A 72 -14.05 16.23 -2.16
N GLU A 73 -13.67 16.19 -3.44
CA GLU A 73 -13.68 14.96 -4.21
C GLU A 73 -12.71 13.92 -3.62
N ASN A 74 -11.57 14.36 -3.10
CA ASN A 74 -10.62 13.50 -2.41
C ASN A 74 -11.24 12.87 -1.16
N CYS A 75 -11.91 13.67 -0.31
CA CYS A 75 -12.66 13.16 0.85
C CYS A 75 -13.73 12.13 0.44
N ASP A 76 -14.56 12.46 -0.57
CA ASP A 76 -15.61 11.57 -1.06
C ASP A 76 -15.05 10.26 -1.62
N ILE A 77 -13.87 10.30 -2.25
CA ILE A 77 -13.16 9.10 -2.74
C ILE A 77 -12.66 8.26 -1.55
N TYR A 78 -12.00 8.87 -0.57
CA TYR A 78 -11.51 8.18 0.63
C TYR A 78 -12.63 7.51 1.42
N ASP A 79 -13.78 8.18 1.56
CA ASP A 79 -14.94 7.60 2.24
C ASP A 79 -15.47 6.35 1.52
N LYS A 80 -15.46 6.32 0.18
CA LYS A 80 -15.88 5.14 -0.58
C LYS A 80 -14.84 4.02 -0.59
N PHE A 81 -13.55 4.32 -0.42
CA PHE A 81 -12.52 3.30 -0.19
C PHE A 81 -12.62 2.64 1.19
N ARG A 82 -13.44 3.20 2.11
CA ARG A 82 -13.69 2.61 3.43
C ARG A 82 -14.50 1.31 3.33
N ASP A 83 -15.27 1.12 2.26
CA ASP A 83 -16.07 -0.08 2.03
C ASP A 83 -15.18 -1.23 1.52
N ILE A 84 -14.77 -2.10 2.45
CA ILE A 84 -14.02 -3.32 2.15
C ILE A 84 -14.96 -4.27 1.41
N THR A 85 -14.83 -4.33 0.08
CA THR A 85 -15.50 -5.38 -0.71
C THR A 85 -14.71 -6.68 -0.56
N PRO A 86 -15.34 -7.78 -0.11
CA PRO A 86 -14.66 -9.07 -0.02
C PRO A 86 -14.08 -9.47 -1.39
N LEU A 87 -12.84 -9.94 -1.39
CA LEU A 87 -12.21 -10.47 -2.59
C LEU A 87 -12.88 -11.80 -2.96
N GLU A 88 -13.70 -11.81 -4.00
CA GLU A 88 -14.29 -13.04 -4.52
C GLU A 88 -13.26 -13.81 -5.37
N MET A 89 -12.68 -14.86 -4.79
CA MET A 89 -11.78 -15.78 -5.51
C MET A 89 -12.59 -16.82 -6.28
N THR A 90 -12.51 -16.80 -7.61
CA THR A 90 -13.15 -17.85 -8.42
C THR A 90 -12.37 -19.16 -8.36
N SER A 91 -13.01 -20.28 -8.69
CA SER A 91 -12.34 -21.58 -8.80
C SER A 91 -11.17 -21.55 -9.80
N ALA A 92 -11.27 -20.71 -10.84
CA ALA A 92 -10.20 -20.51 -11.81
C ALA A 92 -9.02 -19.75 -11.19
N ASP A 93 -9.26 -18.75 -10.34
CA ASP A 93 -8.19 -18.01 -9.67
C ASP A 93 -7.43 -18.90 -8.69
N VAL A 94 -8.15 -19.76 -7.96
CA VAL A 94 -7.52 -20.75 -7.06
C VAL A 94 -6.69 -21.76 -7.86
N ALA A 95 -7.20 -22.23 -9.00
CA ALA A 95 -6.44 -23.12 -9.88
C ALA A 95 -5.20 -22.43 -10.47
N ASN A 96 -5.32 -21.16 -10.86
CA ASN A 96 -4.19 -20.36 -11.34
C ASN A 96 -3.14 -20.17 -10.25
N TYR A 97 -3.54 -19.87 -9.01
CA TYR A 97 -2.62 -19.76 -7.88
C TYR A 97 -1.88 -21.07 -7.61
N LYS A 98 -2.60 -22.20 -7.53
CA LYS A 98 -2.01 -23.51 -7.24
C LYS A 98 -1.05 -24.01 -8.33
N ASN A 99 -1.32 -23.67 -9.58
CA ASN A 99 -0.52 -24.11 -10.73
C ASN A 99 0.48 -23.03 -11.21
N ALA A 100 0.64 -21.94 -10.46
CA ALA A 100 1.52 -20.86 -10.85
C ALA A 100 2.99 -21.31 -10.84
N THR A 101 3.57 -21.43 -12.03
CA THR A 101 5.02 -21.69 -12.21
C THR A 101 5.82 -20.40 -12.41
N LYS A 102 5.12 -19.27 -12.56
CA LYS A 102 5.69 -17.95 -12.78
C LYS A 102 5.16 -16.95 -11.77
N CYS A 103 6.03 -16.05 -11.34
CA CYS A 103 5.68 -14.91 -10.52
C CYS A 103 4.67 -14.02 -11.24
N TYR A 104 3.49 -13.81 -10.65
CA TYR A 104 2.48 -12.95 -11.26
C TYR A 104 2.91 -11.48 -11.34
N VAL A 105 3.93 -11.08 -10.57
CA VAL A 105 4.42 -9.69 -10.52
C VAL A 105 5.47 -9.43 -11.61
N CYS A 106 6.52 -10.25 -11.70
CA CYS A 106 7.61 -10.06 -12.68
C CYS A 106 7.55 -11.00 -13.89
N ASN A 107 6.63 -11.96 -13.92
CA ASN A 107 6.47 -12.97 -14.98
C ASN A 107 7.65 -13.93 -15.17
N ASP A 108 8.63 -13.90 -14.27
CA ASP A 108 9.75 -14.85 -14.22
C ASP A 108 9.29 -16.19 -13.62
N GLU A 109 10.01 -17.26 -13.95
CA GLU A 109 9.81 -18.58 -13.34
C GLU A 109 10.24 -18.57 -11.88
N PHE A 110 9.46 -19.24 -11.03
CA PHE A 110 9.86 -19.48 -9.64
C PHE A 110 11.05 -20.43 -9.63
N THR A 111 12.26 -19.89 -9.43
CA THR A 111 13.48 -20.68 -9.27
C THR A 111 13.94 -20.63 -7.81
N PRO A 112 14.41 -21.76 -7.22
CA PRO A 112 14.83 -21.82 -5.82
C PRO A 112 15.95 -20.83 -5.45
N SER A 113 16.70 -20.36 -6.45
CA SER A 113 17.88 -19.51 -6.31
C SER A 113 17.63 -18.04 -6.64
N LEU A 114 16.42 -17.66 -7.07
CA LEU A 114 16.15 -16.30 -7.58
C LEU A 114 14.95 -15.66 -6.87
N HIS A 115 15.13 -15.32 -5.60
CA HIS A 115 14.30 -14.30 -4.97
C HIS A 115 14.77 -12.92 -5.45
N ARG A 116 14.49 -12.56 -6.70
CA ARG A 116 14.62 -11.16 -7.10
C ARG A 116 13.55 -10.37 -6.35
N ASN A 117 13.99 -9.38 -5.57
CA ASN A 117 13.10 -8.42 -4.94
C ASN A 117 12.40 -7.63 -6.05
N VAL A 118 11.15 -8.00 -6.36
CA VAL A 118 10.33 -7.22 -7.29
C VAL A 118 9.91 -5.96 -6.56
N GLN A 119 10.66 -4.88 -6.77
CA GLN A 119 10.46 -3.61 -6.06
C GLN A 119 9.26 -2.82 -6.60
N SER A 120 8.88 -3.03 -7.87
CA SER A 120 7.70 -2.40 -8.43
C SER A 120 7.06 -3.18 -9.58
N LYS A 121 5.79 -2.86 -9.86
CA LYS A 121 4.99 -3.42 -10.96
C LYS A 121 4.15 -2.33 -11.61
N GLU A 122 4.25 -2.19 -12.93
CA GLU A 122 3.29 -1.40 -13.69
C GLU A 122 2.00 -2.18 -13.94
N ILE A 123 0.86 -1.59 -13.57
CA ILE A 123 -0.47 -2.09 -13.88
C ILE A 123 -1.17 -1.13 -14.84
N VAL A 124 -1.82 -1.67 -15.88
CA VAL A 124 -2.63 -0.87 -16.81
C VAL A 124 -3.99 -0.64 -16.15
N VAL A 125 -4.29 0.62 -15.80
CA VAL A 125 -5.53 1.02 -15.14
C VAL A 125 -6.54 1.67 -16.08
N GLY A 126 -6.15 1.96 -17.32
CA GLY A 126 -7.03 2.61 -18.28
C GLY A 126 -6.40 2.75 -19.65
N LYS A 127 -7.11 3.43 -20.54
CA LYS A 127 -6.64 3.81 -21.87
C LYS A 127 -7.22 5.17 -22.21
N TYR A 128 -6.45 6.05 -22.85
CA TYR A 128 -6.92 7.33 -23.39
C TYR A 128 -6.54 7.44 -24.86
N GLU A 129 -7.26 8.26 -25.62
CA GLU A 129 -6.90 8.61 -27.00
C GLU A 129 -6.10 9.91 -26.98
N ASP A 130 -4.93 9.91 -27.61
CA ASP A 130 -4.15 11.13 -27.77
C ASP A 130 -4.72 12.03 -28.88
N LYS A 131 -4.14 13.22 -29.03
CA LYS A 131 -4.56 14.24 -30.02
C LYS A 131 -4.51 13.73 -31.47
N ASN A 132 -3.83 12.62 -31.73
CA ASN A 132 -3.68 12.01 -33.04
C ASN A 132 -4.60 10.79 -33.22
N GLY A 133 -5.54 10.56 -32.28
CA GLY A 133 -6.46 9.42 -32.31
C GLY A 133 -5.81 8.09 -31.90
N LYS A 134 -4.57 8.09 -31.40
CA LYS A 134 -3.89 6.86 -30.98
C LYS A 134 -4.27 6.51 -29.55
N THR A 135 -4.81 5.31 -29.37
CA THR A 135 -5.06 4.74 -28.05
C THR A 135 -3.73 4.48 -27.32
N LYS A 136 -3.56 5.07 -26.13
CA LYS A 136 -2.45 4.82 -25.21
C LYS A 136 -2.94 4.24 -23.87
N PRO A 137 -2.23 3.26 -23.28
CA PRO A 137 -2.57 2.76 -21.95
C PRO A 137 -2.20 3.78 -20.86
N VAL A 138 -3.07 3.92 -19.86
CA VAL A 138 -2.76 4.59 -18.59
C VAL A 138 -2.22 3.53 -17.65
N LYS A 139 -1.01 3.73 -17.16
CA LYS A 139 -0.33 2.83 -16.22
C LYS A 139 -0.25 3.46 -14.83
N ARG A 140 -0.27 2.62 -13.79
CA ARG A 140 0.08 2.96 -12.42
C ARG A 140 1.20 2.04 -11.97
N GLU A 141 2.11 2.55 -11.18
CA GLU A 141 3.17 1.75 -10.58
C GLU A 141 2.77 1.38 -9.15
N LEU A 142 2.79 0.09 -8.84
CA LEU A 142 2.73 -0.43 -7.48
C LEU A 142 4.17 -0.65 -7.01
N ARG A 143 4.53 -0.09 -5.85
CA ARG A 143 5.86 -0.28 -5.24
C ARG A 143 5.71 -1.13 -3.99
N PHE A 144 6.56 -2.16 -3.87
CA PHE A 144 6.62 -3.03 -2.71
C PHE A 144 7.84 -2.62 -1.89
N LEU A 145 7.57 -1.96 -0.76
CA LEU A 145 8.60 -1.48 0.14
C LEU A 145 8.77 -2.48 1.29
N ASP A 146 10.01 -2.80 1.60
CA ASP A 146 10.37 -3.60 2.77
C ASP A 146 10.55 -2.67 3.96
N SER A 147 9.63 -2.72 4.93
CA SER A 147 9.67 -1.87 6.12
C SER A 147 10.96 -2.04 6.92
N LEU A 148 11.57 -3.24 6.92
CA LEU A 148 12.82 -3.50 7.61
C LEU A 148 13.99 -2.69 7.01
N LYS A 149 13.91 -2.29 5.73
CA LYS A 149 14.90 -1.40 5.10
C LYS A 149 14.81 0.05 5.58
N PHE A 150 13.76 0.39 6.33
CA PHE A 150 13.58 1.71 6.95
C PHE A 150 13.79 1.63 8.46
N THR A 151 13.27 0.59 9.10
CA THR A 151 13.30 0.40 10.55
C THR A 151 13.93 -0.95 10.89
N LEU A 152 15.26 -0.98 11.09
CA LEU A 152 16.06 -2.18 11.37
C LEU A 152 15.85 -2.73 12.81
N SER A 153 14.61 -2.96 13.21
CA SER A 153 14.26 -3.47 14.54
C SER A 153 13.01 -4.33 14.48
N SER A 154 12.81 -5.17 15.49
CA SER A 154 11.59 -5.98 15.63
C SER A 154 10.37 -5.09 15.85
N LEU A 155 9.21 -5.50 15.33
CA LEU A 155 7.94 -4.78 15.55
C LEU A 155 7.67 -4.50 17.03
N ASP A 156 7.94 -5.45 17.95
CA ASP A 156 7.74 -5.27 19.39
C ASP A 156 8.53 -4.07 19.95
N LYS A 157 9.82 -3.97 19.60
CA LYS A 157 10.66 -2.81 19.93
C LYS A 157 10.16 -1.52 19.29
N LEU A 158 9.70 -1.56 18.04
CA LEU A 158 9.20 -0.38 17.33
C LEU A 158 7.90 0.14 17.96
N THR A 159 6.99 -0.76 18.34
CA THR A 159 5.74 -0.40 19.03
C THR A 159 6.00 0.14 20.43
N GLY A 160 7.04 -0.35 21.12
CA GLY A 160 7.44 0.19 22.42
C GLY A 160 8.00 1.62 22.38
N ASN A 161 8.42 2.10 21.20
CA ASN A 161 8.88 3.47 21.00
C ASN A 161 7.74 4.44 20.66
N LEU A 162 6.53 3.94 20.41
CA LEU A 162 5.37 4.78 20.10
C LEU A 162 4.83 5.44 21.38
N GLY A 163 4.47 6.71 21.27
CA GLY A 163 3.71 7.43 22.29
C GLY A 163 2.27 6.91 22.40
N LYS A 164 1.58 7.28 23.47
CA LYS A 164 0.19 6.85 23.71
C LYS A 164 -0.78 7.27 22.59
N ASP A 165 -0.49 8.39 21.95
CA ASP A 165 -1.32 8.99 20.91
C ASP A 165 -0.93 8.55 19.49
N ASP A 166 0.14 7.76 19.33
CA ASP A 166 0.65 7.33 18.02
C ASP A 166 -0.08 6.11 17.45
N PHE A 167 -1.04 5.53 18.18
CA PHE A 167 -1.82 4.36 17.79
C PHE A 167 -3.11 4.71 17.02
N GLY A 168 -3.05 5.73 16.16
CA GLY A 168 -4.23 6.32 15.50
C GLY A 168 -5.00 5.31 14.64
N ASN A 169 -4.31 4.54 13.81
CA ASN A 169 -4.94 3.56 12.93
C ASN A 169 -5.43 2.34 13.70
N LEU A 170 -4.66 1.85 14.67
CA LEU A 170 -5.10 0.79 15.57
C LEU A 170 -6.40 1.20 16.28
N ASN A 171 -6.44 2.38 16.90
CA ASN A 171 -7.61 2.87 17.62
C ASN A 171 -8.83 3.05 16.71
N LEU A 172 -8.65 3.58 15.50
CA LEU A 172 -9.72 3.74 14.52
C LEU A 172 -10.32 2.38 14.12
N MET A 173 -9.46 1.41 13.80
CA MET A 173 -9.84 0.09 13.30
C MET A 173 -10.31 -0.88 14.40
N THR A 174 -10.17 -0.47 15.67
CA THR A 174 -10.63 -1.18 16.88
C THR A 174 -11.57 -0.31 17.72
N SER A 175 -12.26 0.64 17.09
CA SER A 175 -13.26 1.50 17.72
C SER A 175 -14.44 0.74 18.34
N HIS A 176 -14.70 -0.48 17.86
CA HIS A 176 -15.70 -1.41 18.41
C HIS A 176 -15.22 -2.18 19.65
N CYS A 177 -13.91 -2.18 19.94
CA CYS A 177 -13.34 -2.84 21.10
C CYS A 177 -13.50 -2.00 22.37
N THR A 178 -13.40 -2.64 23.53
CA THR A 178 -13.29 -1.93 24.82
C THR A 178 -11.90 -1.31 24.99
N GLU A 179 -11.74 -0.41 25.98
CA GLU A 179 -10.43 0.17 26.28
C GLU A 179 -9.42 -0.90 26.74
N GLU A 180 -9.87 -1.84 27.59
CA GLU A 180 -9.05 -2.98 28.02
C GLU A 180 -8.57 -3.82 26.83
N GLN A 181 -9.46 -4.10 25.89
CA GLN A 181 -9.11 -4.83 24.67
C GLN A 181 -8.08 -4.05 23.84
N ARG A 182 -8.26 -2.74 23.65
CA ARG A 182 -7.30 -1.91 22.89
C ARG A 182 -5.92 -1.89 23.52
N GLU A 183 -5.83 -1.76 24.84
CA GLU A 183 -4.54 -1.80 25.55
C GLU A 183 -3.79 -3.12 25.31
N LEU A 184 -4.50 -4.24 25.21
CA LEU A 184 -3.89 -5.53 24.86
C LEU A 184 -3.33 -5.56 23.42
N LEU A 185 -3.88 -4.77 22.50
CA LEU A 185 -3.49 -4.74 21.09
C LEU A 185 -2.34 -3.77 20.79
N LYS A 186 -2.00 -2.85 21.72
CA LYS A 186 -0.90 -1.87 21.55
C LYS A 186 0.49 -2.49 21.61
N ARG A 187 0.59 -3.79 21.95
CA ARG A 187 1.83 -4.56 21.97
C ARG A 187 1.73 -5.72 20.99
N LYS A 188 2.87 -6.09 20.41
CA LYS A 188 2.97 -7.25 19.52
C LYS A 188 2.35 -8.50 20.17
N GLY A 189 1.54 -9.23 19.40
CA GLY A 189 0.97 -10.50 19.84
C GLY A 189 2.02 -11.61 19.99
N VAL A 190 1.60 -12.74 20.56
CA VAL A 190 2.41 -13.95 20.63
C VAL A 190 1.73 -14.99 19.74
N PHE A 191 2.48 -15.73 18.93
CA PHE A 191 1.88 -16.67 17.99
C PHE A 191 2.68 -17.97 17.91
N PRO A 192 2.02 -19.15 17.88
CA PRO A 192 2.72 -20.43 17.82
C PRO A 192 3.00 -20.82 16.36
N TYR A 193 3.99 -20.18 15.72
CA TYR A 193 4.26 -20.33 14.29
C TYR A 193 4.51 -21.78 13.85
N GLU A 194 5.32 -22.51 14.62
CA GLU A 194 5.69 -23.89 14.34
C GLU A 194 4.53 -24.87 14.53
N TYR A 195 3.55 -24.49 15.34
CA TYR A 195 2.34 -25.29 15.57
C TYR A 195 1.30 -25.09 14.46
N MET A 196 1.27 -23.91 13.85
CA MET A 196 0.30 -23.55 12.81
C MET A 196 0.78 -24.04 11.44
N ASP A 197 0.93 -25.37 11.31
CA ASP A 197 1.45 -26.06 10.12
C ASP A 197 0.37 -26.56 9.14
N GLY A 198 -0.91 -26.33 9.46
CA GLY A 198 -2.05 -26.75 8.65
C GLY A 198 -3.30 -25.91 8.88
N PHE A 199 -4.22 -25.91 7.92
CA PHE A 199 -5.50 -25.18 8.02
C PHE A 199 -6.46 -25.83 9.03
N ASP A 200 -6.32 -27.12 9.30
CA ASP A 200 -7.07 -27.85 10.32
C ASP A 200 -6.84 -27.26 11.73
N LYS A 201 -5.64 -26.72 11.98
CA LYS A 201 -5.30 -26.04 13.24
C LYS A 201 -6.13 -24.81 13.52
N LEU A 202 -6.67 -24.15 12.49
CA LEU A 202 -7.51 -22.97 12.66
C LEU A 202 -8.87 -23.31 13.29
N GLU A 203 -9.33 -24.54 13.16
CA GLU A 203 -10.62 -25.00 13.71
C GLU A 203 -10.50 -25.48 15.16
N GLU A 204 -9.29 -25.48 15.74
CA GLU A 204 -9.09 -25.87 17.13
C GLU A 204 -9.71 -24.86 18.10
N ILE A 205 -10.39 -25.36 19.13
CA ILE A 205 -11.21 -24.56 20.06
C ILE A 205 -10.46 -24.07 21.32
N SER A 206 -9.13 -24.17 21.31
CA SER A 206 -8.30 -23.79 22.45
C SER A 206 -6.91 -23.38 21.99
N LEU A 207 -6.26 -22.48 22.75
CA LEU A 207 -4.83 -22.25 22.59
C LEU A 207 -4.03 -23.55 22.83
N PRO A 208 -2.99 -23.81 22.04
CA PRO A 208 -2.11 -24.94 22.28
C PRO A 208 -1.28 -24.72 23.55
N SER A 209 -0.70 -25.80 24.08
CA SER A 209 0.15 -25.70 25.27
C SER A 209 1.36 -24.79 25.04
N LYS A 210 1.91 -24.23 26.13
CA LYS A 210 3.08 -23.35 26.10
C LYS A 210 4.26 -23.94 25.29
N ASP A 211 4.47 -25.25 25.38
CA ASP A 211 5.56 -25.94 24.68
C ASP A 211 5.43 -25.88 23.14
N LYS A 212 4.22 -25.61 22.63
CA LYS A 212 3.94 -25.45 21.19
C LYS A 212 4.23 -24.04 20.66
N PHE A 213 4.60 -23.11 21.54
CA PHE A 213 5.06 -21.76 21.16
C PHE A 213 6.59 -21.68 21.01
N TYR A 214 7.25 -22.79 20.69
CA TYR A 214 8.70 -22.83 20.46
C TYR A 214 9.04 -22.22 19.10
N SER A 215 9.90 -21.19 19.08
CA SER A 215 10.37 -20.58 17.84
C SER A 215 11.71 -21.15 17.38
N ARG A 216 11.76 -21.70 16.17
CA ARG A 216 13.01 -22.15 15.52
C ARG A 216 13.91 -20.99 15.13
N LEU A 217 13.34 -19.82 14.85
CA LEU A 217 14.09 -18.63 14.46
C LEU A 217 15.02 -18.16 15.57
N ASN A 218 14.52 -18.15 16.80
CA ASN A 218 15.27 -17.74 17.99
C ASN A 218 15.81 -18.93 18.81
N ASN A 219 15.43 -20.16 18.43
CA ASN A 219 15.76 -21.39 19.14
C ASN A 219 15.37 -21.34 20.64
N GLU A 220 14.21 -20.73 20.93
CA GLU A 220 13.72 -20.49 22.28
C GLU A 220 12.21 -20.72 22.40
N GLY A 221 11.76 -21.12 23.58
CA GLY A 221 10.34 -21.18 23.92
C GLY A 221 9.80 -19.82 24.36
N VAL A 222 8.48 -19.66 24.30
CA VAL A 222 7.81 -18.45 24.83
C VAL A 222 8.05 -18.28 26.33
N SER A 223 8.18 -17.04 26.79
CA SER A 223 8.24 -16.73 28.22
C SER A 223 6.90 -17.05 28.92
N VAL A 224 6.93 -17.26 30.25
CA VAL A 224 5.68 -17.50 31.01
C VAL A 224 4.73 -16.30 30.87
N ALA A 225 5.26 -15.08 31.03
CA ALA A 225 4.47 -13.86 30.94
C ALA A 225 3.86 -13.63 29.54
N ASP A 226 4.59 -13.98 28.47
CA ASP A 226 4.08 -13.87 27.11
C ASP A 226 2.98 -14.90 26.82
N TYR A 227 3.13 -16.13 27.33
CA TYR A 227 2.08 -17.14 27.21
C TYR A 227 0.83 -16.78 28.02
N GLU A 228 1.00 -16.28 29.26
CA GLU A 228 -0.11 -15.76 30.07
C GLU A 228 -0.83 -14.61 29.37
N ARG A 229 -0.10 -13.72 28.68
CA ARG A 229 -0.69 -12.67 27.84
C ARG A 229 -1.51 -13.27 26.70
N ALA A 230 -1.00 -14.29 26.01
CA ALA A 230 -1.76 -14.97 24.95
C ALA A 230 -3.06 -15.56 25.50
N CYS A 231 -3.01 -16.21 26.67
CA CYS A 231 -4.21 -16.70 27.36
C CYS A 231 -5.17 -15.57 27.75
N ASN A 232 -4.65 -14.42 28.17
CA ASN A 232 -5.48 -13.26 28.49
C ASN A 232 -6.19 -12.73 27.25
N VAL A 233 -5.48 -12.54 26.12
CA VAL A 233 -6.08 -12.12 24.85
C VAL A 233 -7.18 -13.10 24.40
N TRP A 234 -6.92 -14.41 24.47
CA TRP A 234 -7.94 -15.41 24.14
C TRP A 234 -9.22 -15.24 24.95
N LYS A 235 -9.09 -15.01 26.26
CA LYS A 235 -10.22 -14.82 27.18
C LYS A 235 -10.92 -13.47 26.97
N THR A 236 -10.19 -12.36 26.92
CA THR A 236 -10.75 -11.00 26.84
C THR A 236 -11.49 -10.76 25.52
N PHE A 237 -11.11 -11.44 24.45
CA PHE A 237 -11.80 -11.37 23.16
C PHE A 237 -12.81 -12.49 22.93
N ASN A 238 -13.06 -13.34 23.94
CA ASN A 238 -13.98 -14.48 23.87
C ASN A 238 -13.75 -15.37 22.63
N MET A 239 -12.49 -15.67 22.32
CA MET A 239 -12.13 -16.45 21.14
C MET A 239 -12.71 -17.86 21.22
N GLN A 240 -13.30 -18.32 20.11
CA GLN A 240 -13.91 -19.64 20.01
C GLN A 240 -12.97 -20.62 19.32
N THR A 241 -12.17 -20.12 18.38
CA THR A 241 -11.28 -20.92 17.54
C THR A 241 -9.91 -20.29 17.39
N MET A 242 -8.91 -21.09 17.01
CA MET A 242 -7.59 -20.61 16.64
C MET A 242 -7.63 -19.67 15.42
N ARG A 243 -8.65 -19.78 14.56
CA ARG A 243 -8.93 -18.84 13.48
C ARG A 243 -9.18 -17.43 14.02
N ASP A 244 -10.03 -17.29 15.03
CA ASP A 244 -10.34 -15.98 15.62
C ASP A 244 -9.06 -15.33 16.20
N TYR A 245 -8.24 -16.14 16.87
CA TYR A 245 -6.96 -15.70 17.41
C TYR A 245 -5.96 -15.31 16.31
N HIS A 246 -5.88 -16.11 15.24
CA HIS A 246 -5.01 -15.85 14.10
C HIS A 246 -5.38 -14.57 13.35
N ASP A 247 -6.67 -14.37 13.07
CA ASP A 247 -7.16 -13.20 12.35
C ASP A 247 -6.92 -11.92 13.18
N LEU A 248 -7.15 -11.98 14.50
CA LEU A 248 -6.83 -10.86 15.40
C LEU A 248 -5.31 -10.60 15.45
N TYR A 249 -4.50 -11.66 15.54
CA TYR A 249 -3.03 -11.55 15.56
C TYR A 249 -2.52 -10.85 14.29
N LEU A 250 -2.92 -11.34 13.11
CA LEU A 250 -2.50 -10.76 11.84
C LEU A 250 -2.97 -9.33 11.66
N LYS A 251 -4.24 -9.06 11.98
CA LYS A 251 -4.79 -7.70 11.89
C LYS A 251 -4.01 -6.74 12.78
N THR A 252 -3.73 -7.14 14.02
CA THR A 252 -2.98 -6.32 14.99
C THR A 252 -1.54 -6.09 14.55
N ASP A 253 -0.82 -7.13 14.10
CA ASP A 253 0.56 -6.99 13.61
C ASP A 253 0.64 -6.00 12.42
N VAL A 254 -0.33 -6.04 11.51
CA VAL A 254 -0.41 -5.08 10.39
C VAL A 254 -0.73 -3.67 10.87
N LEU A 255 -1.71 -3.50 11.76
CA LEU A 255 -2.08 -2.16 12.28
C LEU A 255 -0.95 -1.51 13.06
N LEU A 256 -0.26 -2.28 13.90
CA LEU A 256 0.92 -1.82 14.62
C LEU A 256 2.02 -1.37 13.66
N LEU A 257 2.28 -2.13 12.59
CA LEU A 257 3.25 -1.72 11.58
C LEU A 257 2.82 -0.44 10.86
N VAL A 258 1.53 -0.29 10.55
CA VAL A 258 0.99 0.93 9.94
C VAL A 258 1.23 2.14 10.84
N ASP A 259 0.91 2.05 12.13
CA ASP A 259 1.12 3.16 13.08
C ASP A 259 2.61 3.50 13.23
N VAL A 260 3.49 2.49 13.30
CA VAL A 260 4.95 2.70 13.28
C VAL A 260 5.40 3.45 12.01
N MET A 261 4.91 3.03 10.84
CA MET A 261 5.30 3.64 9.57
C MET A 261 4.73 5.05 9.40
N GLU A 262 3.49 5.30 9.83
CA GLU A 262 2.89 6.65 9.80
C GLU A 262 3.63 7.60 10.75
N ASN A 263 3.98 7.15 11.96
CA ASN A 263 4.81 7.95 12.86
C ASN A 263 6.19 8.26 12.22
N PHE A 264 6.85 7.25 11.64
CA PHE A 264 8.12 7.45 10.93
C PHE A 264 8.00 8.45 9.77
N ARG A 265 6.91 8.40 8.99
CA ARG A 265 6.61 9.38 7.94
C ARG A 265 6.46 10.78 8.50
N ASN A 266 5.73 10.94 9.61
CA ASN A 266 5.51 12.23 10.24
C ASN A 266 6.82 12.84 10.76
N ILE A 267 7.68 12.04 11.39
CA ILE A 267 9.02 12.47 11.84
C ILE A 267 9.86 12.94 10.64
N CYS A 268 9.94 12.14 9.58
CA CYS A 268 10.74 12.50 8.39
C CYS A 268 10.21 13.76 7.68
N LYS A 269 8.89 13.91 7.57
CA LYS A 269 8.28 15.11 7.01
C LYS A 269 8.56 16.34 7.87
N THR A 270 8.49 16.21 9.19
CA THR A 270 8.70 17.32 10.12
C THR A 270 10.16 17.78 10.13
N HIS A 271 11.12 16.85 10.17
CA HIS A 271 12.54 17.18 10.29
C HIS A 271 13.25 17.42 8.95
N TYR A 272 12.87 16.69 7.89
CA TYR A 272 13.56 16.75 6.59
C TYR A 272 12.67 17.32 5.48
N GLY A 273 11.35 17.42 5.69
CA GLY A 273 10.42 17.76 4.62
C GLY A 273 10.43 16.73 3.48
N LEU A 274 10.75 15.47 3.80
CA LEU A 274 10.81 14.35 2.86
C LEU A 274 9.84 13.27 3.35
N ASP A 275 9.09 12.66 2.44
CA ASP A 275 8.25 11.51 2.75
C ASP A 275 9.02 10.21 2.44
N PRO A 276 9.32 9.39 3.46
CA PRO A 276 10.13 8.19 3.29
C PRO A 276 9.50 7.17 2.32
N MET A 277 8.18 7.25 2.08
CA MET A 277 7.49 6.35 1.14
C MET A 277 7.81 6.64 -0.35
N TRP A 278 8.63 7.66 -0.63
CA TRP A 278 9.20 7.87 -1.96
C TRP A 278 10.54 7.15 -2.17
N TYR A 279 11.12 6.61 -1.12
CA TYR A 279 12.41 5.93 -1.14
C TYR A 279 12.23 4.41 -1.10
N TYR A 280 13.31 3.68 -1.39
CA TYR A 280 13.35 2.23 -1.22
C TYR A 280 13.96 1.80 0.12
N THR A 281 14.79 2.64 0.73
CA THR A 281 15.54 2.32 1.96
C THR A 281 15.84 3.58 2.77
N ALA A 282 16.13 3.42 4.07
CA ALA A 282 16.55 4.51 4.95
C ALA A 282 17.87 5.19 4.52
N PRO A 283 18.93 4.48 4.04
CA PRO A 283 20.13 5.14 3.54
C PRO A 283 19.87 6.10 2.37
N GLY A 284 18.99 5.72 1.43
CA GLY A 284 18.62 6.61 0.32
C GLY A 284 17.89 7.87 0.80
N LEU A 285 16.98 7.71 1.77
CA LEU A 285 16.34 8.84 2.44
C LEU A 285 17.37 9.73 3.17
N ALA A 286 18.30 9.13 3.91
CA ALA A 286 19.29 9.85 4.69
C ALA A 286 20.25 10.65 3.80
N TRP A 287 20.62 10.09 2.65
CA TRP A 287 21.42 10.78 1.64
C TRP A 287 20.73 12.05 1.12
N ASP A 288 19.48 11.93 0.67
CA ASP A 288 18.72 13.07 0.19
C ASP A 288 18.45 14.09 1.30
N ALA A 289 18.18 13.62 2.52
CA ALA A 289 18.04 14.50 3.69
C ALA A 289 19.33 15.28 3.94
N ALA A 290 20.51 14.63 3.87
CA ALA A 290 21.79 15.27 4.04
C ALA A 290 22.05 16.33 2.97
N LEU A 291 21.82 16.01 1.69
CA LEU A 291 21.97 16.97 0.59
C LEU A 291 21.03 18.17 0.76
N LYS A 292 19.77 17.91 1.09
CA LYS A 292 18.77 18.97 1.30
C LYS A 292 19.10 19.89 2.47
N LEU A 293 19.60 19.33 3.58
CA LEU A 293 19.94 20.10 4.77
C LEU A 293 21.23 20.91 4.61
N THR A 294 22.22 20.36 3.89
CA THR A 294 23.51 21.01 3.66
C THR A 294 23.50 21.98 2.49
N GLY A 295 22.58 21.80 1.53
CA GLY A 295 22.53 22.58 0.30
C GLY A 295 23.72 22.34 -0.64
N VAL A 296 24.49 21.25 -0.42
CA VAL A 296 25.66 20.92 -1.23
C VAL A 296 25.21 20.42 -2.60
N GLU A 297 25.76 21.01 -3.65
CA GLU A 297 25.63 20.52 -5.02
C GLU A 297 26.81 19.58 -5.32
N LEU A 298 26.51 18.33 -5.68
CA LEU A 298 27.54 17.34 -5.97
C LEU A 298 28.10 17.56 -7.38
N GLU A 299 29.41 17.74 -7.47
CA GLU A 299 30.12 17.79 -8.73
C GLU A 299 30.41 16.37 -9.25
N LEU A 300 30.46 16.22 -10.57
CA LEU A 300 30.88 14.98 -11.20
C LEU A 300 32.38 14.75 -10.93
N ILE A 301 32.76 13.55 -10.52
CA ILE A 301 34.18 13.17 -10.43
C ILE A 301 34.76 13.22 -11.86
N SER A 302 35.55 14.25 -12.12
CA SER A 302 36.16 14.54 -13.43
C SER A 302 37.63 14.14 -13.50
N ASP A 303 38.29 14.06 -12.35
CA ASP A 303 39.67 13.62 -12.22
C ASP A 303 39.73 12.09 -11.99
N PRO A 304 40.43 11.33 -12.86
CA PRO A 304 40.67 9.90 -12.67
C PRO A 304 41.30 9.53 -11.31
N ASP A 305 42.09 10.41 -10.71
CA ASP A 305 42.80 10.15 -9.45
C ASP A 305 41.91 10.34 -8.20
N MET A 306 40.80 11.06 -8.33
CA MET A 306 39.82 11.23 -7.24
C MET A 306 39.08 9.93 -6.91
N TYR A 307 38.85 9.05 -7.90
CA TYR A 307 38.15 7.79 -7.67
C TYR A 307 38.96 6.83 -6.77
N PRO A 308 40.25 6.51 -7.07
CA PRO A 308 41.11 5.73 -6.18
C PRO A 308 41.27 6.35 -4.80
N MET A 309 41.34 7.68 -4.70
CA MET A 309 41.42 8.38 -3.42
C MET A 309 40.19 8.08 -2.55
N VAL A 310 38.98 8.21 -3.11
CA VAL A 310 37.74 7.89 -2.40
C VAL A 310 37.65 6.41 -2.06
N GLU A 311 37.97 5.53 -3.02
CA GLU A 311 37.93 4.08 -2.83
C GLU A 311 38.88 3.61 -1.71
N SER A 312 40.11 4.15 -1.67
CA SER A 312 41.10 3.83 -0.63
C SER A 312 40.71 4.31 0.78
N GLY A 313 39.76 5.25 0.88
CA GLY A 313 39.21 5.76 2.13
C GLY A 313 38.05 4.93 2.69
N ILE A 314 37.47 4.03 1.90
CA ILE A 314 36.42 3.10 2.35
C ILE A 314 37.09 2.01 3.20
N ARG A 315 36.77 1.98 4.50
CA ARG A 315 37.29 1.01 5.46
C ARG A 315 36.37 -0.19 5.65
#